data_AF-A0A5N5WH92-F1
#
_entry.id   AF-A0A5N5WH92-F1
#
_cell.length_a   1.000
_cell.length_b   1.000
_cell.length_c   1.000
_cell.angle_alpha   90.00
_cell.angle_beta   90.00
_cell.angle_gamma   90.00
#
_symmetry.space_group_name_H-M   'P 1'
#
loop_
_entity.id
_entity.type
_entity.pdbx_description
1 polymer ?
#
loop_
_entity_poly.entity_id
_entity_poly.type
_entity_poly.pdbx_seq_one_letter_code
_entity_poly.pdbx_strand_id
1 'polypeptide(L)'
;MIFTHSDYTVAWICALPLEMAAAKAFLDEVHRPLHQPKSDHNVYTLGTVSGHNLVVACLPSGVYGTVSASTMVSHMVSTFPNIQFGLMVGIGGGVPSKSADIRLGDVVVSKPTAASAGVIQYDFGKTLCDGQFQHTGTLNKPPLILLKAMAQIVSDYLSGRNALSEIIEDALKREEIRERFSRPEYDWLFRGTYIHEGLEPNCSGCDLTQVVDRLLRSTDKPYIHY
;
A
#
# COMPACT_ATOMS: atom_id res chain seq x y z
N MET A 1 -23.17 -12.47 -14.44
CA MET A 1 -23.79 -12.65 -13.11
C MET A 1 -24.44 -11.34 -12.69
N ILE A 2 -25.47 -11.37 -11.83
CA ILE A 2 -26.04 -10.17 -11.21
C ILE A 2 -25.46 -10.09 -9.80
N PHE A 3 -24.75 -9.00 -9.50
CA PHE A 3 -24.16 -8.76 -8.18
C PHE A 3 -25.03 -7.82 -7.35
N THR A 4 -24.90 -7.93 -6.03
CA THR A 4 -25.51 -7.12 -4.99
C THR A 4 -24.41 -6.62 -4.04
N HIS A 5 -24.73 -5.67 -3.16
CA HIS A 5 -23.77 -5.17 -2.17
C HIS A 5 -23.25 -6.26 -1.21
N SER A 6 -24.03 -7.32 -1.00
CA SER A 6 -23.68 -8.44 -0.12
C SER A 6 -22.67 -9.41 -0.75
N ASP A 7 -22.40 -9.30 -2.05
CA ASP A 7 -21.45 -10.20 -2.72
C ASP A 7 -20.00 -9.77 -2.57
N TYR A 8 -19.73 -8.56 -2.05
CA TYR A 8 -18.39 -8.02 -1.90
C TYR A 8 -17.88 -8.20 -0.48
N THR A 9 -16.67 -8.74 -0.36
CA THR A 9 -16.12 -9.20 0.93
C THR A 9 -14.79 -8.55 1.30
N VAL A 10 -14.13 -7.90 0.35
CA VAL A 10 -12.84 -7.24 0.58
C VAL A 10 -12.93 -5.77 0.19
N ALA A 11 -12.46 -4.88 1.05
CA ALA A 11 -12.26 -3.47 0.71
C ALA A 11 -10.80 -3.23 0.27
N TRP A 12 -10.60 -2.53 -0.84
CA TRP A 12 -9.31 -2.02 -1.27
C TRP A 12 -9.34 -0.49 -1.20
N ILE A 13 -8.58 0.06 -0.27
CA ILE A 13 -8.60 1.48 0.08
C ILE A 13 -7.32 2.12 -0.46
N CYS A 14 -7.50 3.14 -1.31
CA CYS A 14 -6.43 3.93 -1.91
C CYS A 14 -6.47 5.36 -1.35
N ALA A 15 -5.31 5.97 -1.15
CA ALA A 15 -5.20 7.38 -0.80
C ALA A 15 -5.13 8.29 -2.02
N LEU A 16 -4.54 7.81 -3.12
CA LEU A 16 -4.25 8.59 -4.32
C LEU A 16 -4.94 8.02 -5.56
N PRO A 17 -5.31 8.88 -6.54
CA PRO A 17 -5.83 8.42 -7.83
C PRO A 17 -4.89 7.47 -8.57
N LEU A 18 -3.57 7.65 -8.46
CA LEU A 18 -2.59 6.75 -9.07
C LEU A 18 -2.61 5.36 -8.44
N GLU A 19 -2.85 5.26 -7.14
CA GLU A 19 -2.94 3.99 -6.42
C GLU A 19 -4.23 3.26 -6.82
N MET A 20 -5.34 4.00 -6.95
CA MET A 20 -6.59 3.45 -7.48
C MET A 20 -6.44 3.00 -8.94
N ALA A 21 -5.68 3.72 -9.76
CA ALA A 21 -5.39 3.31 -11.14
C ALA A 21 -4.59 2.00 -11.18
N ALA A 22 -3.58 1.86 -10.31
CA ALA A 22 -2.86 0.60 -10.15
C ALA A 22 -3.78 -0.53 -9.66
N ALA A 23 -4.61 -0.28 -8.64
CA ALA A 23 -5.58 -1.27 -8.13
C ALA A 23 -6.52 -1.79 -9.23
N LYS A 24 -7.02 -0.88 -10.08
CA LYS A 24 -7.86 -1.24 -11.24
C LYS A 24 -7.15 -2.08 -12.28
N ALA A 25 -5.84 -1.92 -12.43
CA ALA A 25 -5.04 -2.72 -13.35
C ALA A 25 -4.88 -4.18 -12.88
N PHE A 26 -5.06 -4.45 -11.59
CA PHE A 26 -5.02 -5.80 -11.01
C PHE A 26 -6.38 -6.51 -10.95
N LEU A 27 -7.47 -5.87 -11.38
CA LEU A 27 -8.78 -6.53 -11.41
C LEU A 27 -8.87 -7.50 -12.58
N ASP A 28 -9.23 -8.76 -12.30
CA ASP A 28 -9.52 -9.77 -13.32
C ASP A 28 -10.78 -9.40 -14.11
N GLU A 29 -11.80 -8.89 -13.40
CA GLU A 29 -13.06 -8.44 -13.96
C GLU A 29 -13.51 -7.14 -13.26
N VAL A 30 -13.97 -6.16 -14.03
CA VAL A 30 -14.64 -4.97 -13.51
C VAL A 30 -16.15 -5.18 -13.58
N HIS A 31 -16.82 -5.11 -12.44
CA HIS A 31 -18.27 -5.28 -12.35
C HIS A 31 -19.01 -3.97 -12.63
N ARG A 32 -20.29 -4.09 -12.99
CA ARG A 32 -21.16 -2.91 -13.15
C ARG A 32 -21.36 -2.21 -11.80
N PRO A 33 -21.44 -0.87 -11.79
CA PRO A 33 -21.76 -0.12 -10.57
C PRO A 33 -23.11 -0.53 -10.00
N LEU A 34 -23.21 -0.52 -8.66
CA LEU A 34 -24.46 -0.73 -7.94
C LEU A 34 -25.08 0.62 -7.54
N HIS A 35 -26.39 0.63 -7.32
CA HIS A 35 -27.08 1.81 -6.82
C HIS A 35 -26.65 2.12 -5.38
N GLN A 36 -26.12 3.31 -5.15
CA GLN A 36 -25.61 3.70 -3.84
C GLN A 36 -26.68 4.43 -3.01
N PRO A 37 -26.68 4.26 -1.68
CA PRO A 37 -27.49 5.09 -0.78
C PRO A 37 -27.15 6.58 -0.94
N LYS A 38 -28.15 7.47 -0.85
CA LYS A 38 -27.93 8.93 -0.94
C LYS A 38 -26.99 9.48 0.14
N SER A 39 -26.83 8.77 1.25
CA SER A 39 -25.93 9.12 2.35
C SER A 39 -24.47 8.75 2.08
N ASP A 40 -24.19 7.94 1.06
CA ASP A 40 -22.86 7.51 0.69
C ASP A 40 -22.41 8.30 -0.55
N HIS A 41 -21.43 9.16 -0.37
CA HIS A 41 -20.86 9.99 -1.44
C HIS A 41 -19.58 9.41 -2.02
N ASN A 42 -19.19 8.20 -1.60
CA ASN A 42 -18.02 7.55 -2.15
C ASN A 42 -18.26 7.12 -3.61
N VAL A 43 -17.17 6.98 -4.35
CA VAL A 43 -17.19 6.43 -5.71
C VAL A 43 -16.45 5.11 -5.68
N TYR A 44 -17.20 4.03 -5.89
CA TYR A 44 -16.65 2.68 -5.87
C TYR A 44 -16.33 2.17 -7.27
N THR A 45 -15.23 1.44 -7.38
CA THR A 45 -15.02 0.48 -8.46
C THR A 45 -15.18 -0.91 -7.89
N LEU A 46 -15.98 -1.72 -8.55
CA LEU A 46 -16.31 -3.08 -8.13
C LEU A 46 -15.64 -4.07 -9.07
N GLY A 47 -15.13 -5.18 -8.54
CA GLY A 47 -14.48 -6.17 -9.39
C GLY A 47 -14.10 -7.44 -8.67
N THR A 48 -13.38 -8.30 -9.40
CA THR A 48 -12.86 -9.58 -8.90
C THR A 48 -11.34 -9.62 -8.98
N VAL A 49 -10.69 -10.22 -7.99
CA VAL A 49 -9.27 -10.61 -8.02
C VAL A 49 -9.15 -12.01 -7.44
N SER A 50 -8.64 -12.95 -8.21
CA SER A 50 -8.42 -14.36 -7.82
C SER A 50 -9.66 -14.99 -7.16
N GLY A 51 -10.85 -14.69 -7.69
CA GLY A 51 -12.13 -15.20 -7.18
C GLY A 51 -12.70 -14.47 -5.96
N HIS A 52 -12.07 -13.40 -5.49
CA HIS A 52 -12.61 -12.52 -4.44
C HIS A 52 -13.27 -11.29 -5.05
N ASN A 53 -14.51 -11.01 -4.64
CA ASN A 53 -15.20 -9.77 -5.01
C ASN A 53 -14.76 -8.62 -4.09
N LEU A 54 -14.25 -7.53 -4.67
CA LEU A 54 -13.71 -6.39 -3.93
C LEU A 54 -14.41 -5.08 -4.25
N VAL A 55 -14.39 -4.19 -3.26
CA VAL A 55 -14.79 -2.78 -3.37
C VAL A 55 -13.54 -1.92 -3.33
N VAL A 56 -13.21 -1.28 -4.44
CA VAL A 56 -12.10 -0.33 -4.52
C VAL A 56 -12.65 1.09 -4.32
N ALA A 57 -12.07 1.85 -3.40
CA ALA A 57 -12.35 3.27 -3.23
C ALA A 57 -11.06 4.09 -3.08
N CYS A 58 -11.15 5.36 -3.45
CA CYS A 58 -10.08 6.34 -3.27
C CYS A 58 -10.59 7.50 -2.43
N LEU A 59 -9.71 8.05 -1.59
CA LEU A 59 -9.97 9.31 -0.90
C LEU A 59 -10.38 10.42 -1.88
N PRO A 60 -11.16 11.42 -1.43
CA PRO A 60 -11.50 12.58 -2.24
C PRO A 60 -10.24 13.28 -2.78
N SER A 61 -10.28 13.70 -4.05
CA SER A 61 -9.14 14.35 -4.70
C SER A 61 -8.69 15.59 -3.92
N GLY A 62 -7.39 15.66 -3.62
CA GLY A 62 -6.79 16.75 -2.85
C GLY A 62 -7.02 16.69 -1.35
N VAL A 63 -7.74 15.67 -0.84
CA VAL A 63 -8.00 15.48 0.59
C VAL A 63 -7.24 14.27 1.10
N TYR A 64 -6.39 14.51 2.11
CA TYR A 64 -5.56 13.48 2.73
C TYR A 64 -5.92 13.30 4.20
N GLY A 65 -5.44 12.20 4.77
CA GLY A 65 -5.41 12.00 6.21
C GLY A 65 -6.40 10.96 6.72
N THR A 66 -6.16 10.57 7.97
CA THR A 66 -6.84 9.48 8.66
C THR A 66 -8.33 9.72 8.85
N VAL A 67 -8.75 10.97 9.09
CA VAL A 67 -10.16 11.33 9.25
C VAL A 67 -10.95 11.07 7.97
N SER A 68 -10.46 11.58 6.83
CA SER A 68 -11.09 11.37 5.52
C SER A 68 -11.20 9.87 5.19
N ALA A 69 -10.12 9.11 5.43
CA ALA A 69 -10.12 7.66 5.26
C ALA A 69 -11.17 6.97 6.15
N SER A 70 -11.25 7.35 7.42
CA SER A 70 -12.20 6.76 8.37
C SER A 70 -13.66 7.00 7.96
N THR A 71 -13.99 8.21 7.49
CA THR A 71 -15.34 8.55 6.99
C THR A 71 -15.68 7.73 5.75
N MET A 72 -14.78 7.68 4.77
CA MET A 72 -14.96 6.88 3.55
C MET A 72 -15.21 5.40 3.89
N VAL A 73 -14.37 4.80 4.73
CA VAL A 73 -14.51 3.40 5.12
C VAL A 73 -15.80 3.16 5.92
N SER A 74 -16.20 4.09 6.79
CA SER A 74 -17.45 3.96 7.56
C SER A 74 -18.69 3.89 6.66
N HIS A 75 -18.74 4.72 5.60
CA HIS A 75 -19.80 4.62 4.60
C HIS A 75 -19.71 3.32 3.79
N MET A 76 -18.50 2.92 3.39
CA MET A 76 -18.27 1.67 2.65
C MET A 76 -18.77 0.45 3.40
N VAL A 77 -18.43 0.28 4.68
CA VAL A 77 -18.90 -0.88 5.47
C VAL A 77 -20.41 -0.83 5.73
N SER A 78 -21.01 0.35 5.74
CA SER A 78 -22.47 0.49 5.82
C SER A 78 -23.16 0.11 4.51
N THR A 79 -22.54 0.41 3.36
CA THR A 79 -23.09 0.13 2.03
C THR A 79 -22.88 -1.34 1.63
N PHE A 80 -21.74 -1.93 1.99
CA PHE A 80 -21.36 -3.31 1.69
C PHE A 80 -21.27 -4.14 2.98
N PRO A 81 -22.39 -4.74 3.43
CA PRO A 81 -22.50 -5.30 4.78
C PRO A 81 -21.64 -6.55 5.02
N ASN A 82 -21.16 -7.20 3.95
CA ASN A 82 -20.40 -8.45 4.03
C ASN A 82 -18.90 -8.26 3.87
N ILE A 83 -18.40 -7.01 3.89
CA ILE A 83 -16.96 -6.75 3.95
C ILE A 83 -16.40 -7.39 5.22
N GLN A 84 -15.44 -8.30 5.05
CA GLN A 84 -14.78 -9.04 6.13
C GLN A 84 -13.52 -8.33 6.60
N PHE A 85 -12.79 -7.70 5.68
CA PHE A 85 -11.59 -6.92 5.96
C PHE A 85 -11.32 -5.89 4.87
N GLY A 86 -10.56 -4.86 5.23
CA GLY A 86 -10.06 -3.85 4.30
C GLY A 86 -8.55 -3.86 4.24
N LEU A 87 -8.03 -3.61 3.04
CA LEU A 87 -6.61 -3.45 2.76
C LEU A 87 -6.37 -1.98 2.38
N MET A 88 -5.56 -1.29 3.16
CA MET A 88 -4.99 0.00 2.76
C MET A 88 -3.76 -0.31 1.91
N VAL A 89 -3.81 -0.02 0.62
CA VAL A 89 -2.71 -0.30 -0.31
C VAL A 89 -2.41 0.97 -1.09
N GLY A 90 -1.15 1.38 -1.03
CA GLY A 90 -0.69 2.60 -1.64
C GLY A 90 0.83 2.69 -1.65
N ILE A 91 1.33 3.81 -2.17
CA ILE A 91 2.76 4.11 -2.15
C ILE A 91 3.16 4.77 -0.85
N GLY A 92 4.43 4.64 -0.48
CA GLY A 92 4.98 5.26 0.73
C GLY A 92 6.47 5.53 0.60
N GLY A 93 7.00 6.36 1.50
CA GLY A 93 8.43 6.56 1.66
C GLY A 93 9.07 5.42 2.44
N GLY A 94 10.25 4.98 1.99
CA GLY A 94 11.06 3.99 2.70
C GLY A 94 12.24 4.64 3.41
N VAL A 95 12.56 4.16 4.62
CA VAL A 95 13.79 4.54 5.35
C VAL A 95 14.68 3.30 5.47
N PRO A 96 15.70 3.16 4.61
CA PRO A 96 16.59 2.01 4.64
C PRO A 96 17.42 1.98 5.94
N SER A 97 17.78 0.78 6.38
CA SER A 97 18.65 0.54 7.53
C SER A 97 19.62 -0.60 7.24
N LYS A 98 20.61 -0.80 8.12
CA LYS A 98 21.57 -1.92 7.99
C LYS A 98 20.87 -3.29 8.01
N SER A 99 19.73 -3.42 8.69
CA SER A 99 18.95 -4.65 8.78
C SER A 99 17.85 -4.76 7.73
N ALA A 100 17.48 -3.67 7.06
CA ALA A 100 16.43 -3.63 6.06
C ALA A 100 16.80 -2.63 4.96
N ASP A 101 17.43 -3.12 3.89
CA ASP A 101 17.76 -2.34 2.70
C ASP A 101 16.53 -2.20 1.81
N ILE A 102 15.61 -1.30 2.18
CA ILE A 102 14.40 -0.97 1.42
C ILE A 102 14.80 -0.15 0.18
N ARG A 103 14.21 -0.49 -0.98
CA ARG A 103 14.51 0.14 -2.27
C ARG A 103 13.26 0.57 -3.01
N LEU A 104 13.41 1.48 -3.96
CA LEU A 104 12.31 1.87 -4.85
C LEU A 104 11.77 0.64 -5.61
N GLY A 105 10.44 0.48 -5.53
CA GLY A 105 9.71 -0.66 -6.08
C GLY A 105 9.50 -1.83 -5.12
N ASP A 106 10.11 -1.82 -3.93
CA ASP A 106 9.85 -2.84 -2.92
C ASP A 106 8.44 -2.72 -2.31
N VAL A 107 7.95 -3.84 -1.78
CA VAL A 107 6.66 -3.95 -1.12
C VAL A 107 6.88 -4.14 0.38
N VAL A 108 6.18 -3.35 1.20
CA VAL A 108 6.19 -3.51 2.66
C VAL A 108 4.82 -4.02 3.09
N VAL A 109 4.79 -5.12 3.82
CA VAL A 109 3.57 -5.73 4.36
C VAL A 109 3.57 -5.54 5.87
N SER A 110 2.52 -4.90 6.38
CA SER A 110 2.39 -4.70 7.83
C SER A 110 2.30 -6.05 8.57
N LYS A 111 3.24 -6.30 9.47
CA LYS A 111 3.30 -7.50 10.31
C LYS A 111 3.35 -7.14 11.80
N PRO A 112 2.45 -7.69 12.63
CA PRO A 112 2.55 -7.52 14.07
C PRO A 112 3.79 -8.22 14.64
N THR A 113 4.41 -7.58 15.63
CA THR A 113 5.53 -8.11 16.42
C THR A 113 5.14 -8.21 17.90
N ALA A 114 6.07 -8.63 18.75
CA ALA A 114 5.85 -8.59 20.20
C ALA A 114 5.64 -7.15 20.72
N ALA A 115 6.23 -6.15 20.05
CA ALA A 115 6.23 -4.75 20.48
C ALA A 115 5.18 -3.87 19.75
N SER A 116 4.62 -4.32 18.62
CA SER A 116 3.73 -3.50 17.79
C SER A 116 2.67 -4.33 17.08
N ALA A 117 1.52 -3.72 16.78
CA ALA A 117 0.46 -4.32 15.97
C ALA A 117 0.77 -4.35 14.46
N GLY A 118 1.91 -3.80 14.04
CA GLY A 118 2.39 -3.77 12.65
C GLY A 118 2.23 -2.42 11.96
N VAL A 119 1.38 -1.53 12.49
CA VAL A 119 1.30 -0.11 12.09
C VAL A 119 1.41 0.74 13.34
N ILE A 120 2.25 1.77 13.29
CA ILE A 120 2.50 2.69 14.40
C ILE A 120 2.10 4.09 13.93
N GLN A 121 1.19 4.73 14.66
CA GLN A 121 0.86 6.13 14.44
C GLN A 121 1.89 6.99 15.16
N TYR A 122 2.87 7.50 14.41
CA TYR A 122 4.04 8.17 14.98
C TYR A 122 3.74 9.56 15.55
N ASP A 123 2.71 10.25 15.04
CA ASP A 123 2.29 11.58 15.47
C ASP A 123 1.32 11.57 16.67
N PHE A 124 0.92 10.39 17.16
CA PHE A 124 -0.05 10.24 18.24
C PHE A 124 0.62 9.84 19.56
N GLY A 125 0.53 10.74 20.53
CA GLY A 125 1.20 10.59 21.81
C GLY A 125 0.98 11.79 22.71
N LYS A 126 1.69 11.80 23.83
CA LYS A 126 1.72 12.92 24.76
C LYS A 126 3.16 13.33 25.04
N THR A 127 3.37 14.62 25.18
CA THR A 127 4.65 15.15 25.68
C THR A 127 4.66 15.04 27.20
N LEU A 128 5.66 14.36 27.75
CA LEU A 128 5.89 14.23 29.17
C LEU A 128 6.51 15.52 29.74
N CYS A 129 6.52 15.67 31.06
CA CYS A 129 7.01 16.87 31.73
C CYS A 129 8.50 17.18 31.46
N ASP A 130 9.27 16.18 31.03
CA ASP A 130 10.69 16.28 30.66
C ASP A 130 10.90 16.57 29.15
N GLY A 131 9.83 16.82 28.40
CA GLY A 131 9.86 17.10 26.97
C GLY A 131 9.93 15.86 26.08
N GLN A 132 9.95 14.64 26.64
CA GLN A 132 9.95 13.42 25.85
C GLN A 132 8.56 13.13 25.26
N PHE A 133 8.51 12.73 23.99
CA PHE A 133 7.27 12.28 23.37
C PHE A 133 7.03 10.80 23.67
N GLN A 134 5.92 10.49 24.33
CA GLN A 134 5.49 9.13 24.59
C GLN A 134 4.35 8.78 23.63
N HIS A 135 4.55 7.74 22.80
CA HIS A 135 3.47 7.13 22.03
C HIS A 135 2.46 6.48 22.98
N THR A 136 1.19 6.85 22.86
CA THR A 136 0.12 6.38 23.76
C THR A 136 -0.96 5.57 23.04
N GLY A 137 -0.91 5.46 21.71
CA GLY A 137 -1.88 4.73 20.91
C GLY A 137 -1.30 3.44 20.33
N THR A 138 -2.13 2.41 20.24
CA THR A 138 -1.86 1.18 19.47
C THR A 138 -3.00 0.93 18.51
N LEU A 139 -2.69 0.63 17.25
CA LEU A 139 -3.68 0.17 16.28
C LEU A 139 -4.00 -1.31 16.51
N ASN A 140 -5.14 -1.75 15.97
CA ASN A 140 -5.51 -3.17 15.99
C ASN A 140 -4.58 -3.99 15.11
N LYS A 141 -4.38 -5.26 15.48
CA LYS A 141 -3.69 -6.23 14.63
C LYS A 141 -4.58 -6.58 13.43
N PRO A 142 -3.98 -6.96 12.28
CA PRO A 142 -4.73 -7.50 11.16
C PRO A 142 -5.59 -8.72 11.56
N PRO A 143 -6.75 -8.93 10.93
CA PRO A 143 -7.57 -10.13 11.14
C PRO A 143 -6.78 -11.44 11.00
N LEU A 144 -7.17 -12.47 11.76
CA LEU A 144 -6.44 -13.74 11.81
C LEU A 144 -6.30 -14.41 10.43
N ILE A 145 -7.28 -14.24 9.54
CA ILE A 145 -7.23 -14.76 8.18
C ILE A 145 -6.05 -14.17 7.40
N LEU A 146 -5.79 -12.86 7.53
CA LEU A 146 -4.67 -12.19 6.87
C LEU A 146 -3.33 -12.61 7.47
N LEU A 147 -3.26 -12.80 8.79
CA LEU A 147 -2.04 -13.29 9.45
C LEU A 147 -1.70 -14.72 9.01
N LYS A 148 -2.69 -15.59 8.83
CA LYS A 148 -2.51 -16.93 8.28
C LYS A 148 -2.10 -16.91 6.81
N ALA A 149 -2.72 -16.05 6.00
CA ALA A 149 -2.35 -15.87 4.60
C ALA A 149 -0.91 -15.36 4.46
N MET A 150 -0.50 -14.39 5.28
CA MET A 150 0.87 -13.89 5.32
C MET A 150 1.88 -15.01 5.65
N ALA A 151 1.58 -15.88 6.63
CA ALA A 151 2.44 -17.01 6.95
C ALA A 151 2.63 -17.97 5.75
N GLN A 152 1.56 -18.19 4.99
CA GLN A 152 1.61 -18.98 3.76
C GLN A 152 2.49 -18.30 2.69
N ILE A 153 2.28 -17.00 2.43
CA ILE A 153 3.06 -16.24 1.43
C ILE A 153 4.56 -16.25 1.79
N VAL A 154 4.89 -16.04 3.07
CA VAL A 154 6.29 -16.10 3.55
C VAL A 154 6.87 -17.49 3.34
N SER A 155 6.12 -18.55 3.66
CA SER A 155 6.55 -19.94 3.46
C SER A 155 6.81 -20.25 1.98
N ASP A 156 5.93 -19.80 1.09
CA ASP A 156 6.07 -20.01 -0.35
C ASP A 156 7.28 -19.24 -0.89
N TYR A 157 7.46 -17.98 -0.48
CA TYR A 157 8.63 -17.17 -0.84
C TYR A 157 9.95 -17.83 -0.43
N LEU A 158 10.05 -18.31 0.82
CA LEU A 158 11.22 -19.03 1.32
C LEU A 158 11.48 -20.35 0.59
N SER A 159 10.44 -20.96 0.02
CA SER A 159 10.51 -22.18 -0.78
C SER A 159 10.77 -21.90 -2.26
N GLY A 160 11.04 -20.64 -2.64
CA GLY A 160 11.28 -20.21 -4.02
C GLY A 160 10.03 -20.08 -4.89
N ARG A 161 8.83 -20.20 -4.31
CA ARG A 161 7.55 -19.97 -5.00
C ARG A 161 7.15 -18.51 -4.81
N ASN A 162 7.40 -17.68 -5.81
CA ASN A 162 7.03 -16.26 -5.77
C ASN A 162 6.27 -15.85 -7.04
N ALA A 163 4.95 -15.73 -6.94
CA ALA A 163 4.09 -15.27 -8.04
C ALA A 163 4.09 -13.74 -8.20
N LEU A 164 4.69 -12.97 -7.27
CA LEU A 164 4.61 -11.51 -7.30
C LEU A 164 5.13 -10.92 -8.62
N SER A 165 6.28 -11.40 -9.10
CA SER A 165 6.86 -10.90 -10.34
C SER A 165 5.96 -11.19 -11.54
N GLU A 166 5.39 -12.39 -11.63
CA GLU A 166 4.50 -12.78 -12.71
C GLU A 166 3.21 -11.94 -12.71
N ILE A 167 2.64 -11.70 -11.53
CA ILE A 167 1.46 -10.85 -11.34
C ILE A 167 1.74 -9.40 -11.75
N ILE A 168 2.88 -8.85 -11.36
CA ILE A 168 3.30 -7.50 -11.77
C ILE A 168 3.53 -7.45 -13.28
N GLU A 169 4.26 -8.40 -13.84
CA GLU A 169 4.55 -8.46 -15.28
C GLU A 169 3.26 -8.53 -16.11
N ASP A 170 2.25 -9.29 -15.65
CA ASP A 170 0.95 -9.36 -16.30
C ASP A 170 0.23 -8.02 -16.31
N ALA A 171 0.18 -7.32 -15.17
CA ALA A 171 -0.40 -5.98 -15.07
C ALA A 171 0.32 -4.95 -15.95
N LEU A 172 1.65 -5.08 -16.11
CA LEU A 172 2.48 -4.21 -16.94
C LEU A 172 2.44 -4.54 -18.44
N LYS A 173 1.67 -5.54 -18.90
CA LYS A 173 1.50 -5.83 -20.34
C LYS A 173 0.83 -4.68 -21.09
N ARG A 174 0.00 -3.89 -20.41
CA ARG A 174 -0.66 -2.71 -20.98
C ARG A 174 0.31 -1.54 -21.01
N GLU A 175 0.52 -0.96 -22.19
CA GLU A 175 1.52 0.09 -22.41
C GLU A 175 1.27 1.32 -21.52
N GLU A 176 0.02 1.74 -21.36
CA GLU A 176 -0.31 2.92 -20.54
C GLU A 176 -0.06 2.69 -19.05
N ILE A 177 -0.13 1.43 -18.60
CA ILE A 177 0.21 1.04 -17.23
C ILE A 177 1.72 0.94 -17.10
N ARG A 178 2.39 0.30 -18.07
CA ARG A 178 3.85 0.14 -18.09
C ARG A 178 4.57 1.48 -18.01
N GLU A 179 4.19 2.45 -18.84
CA GLU A 179 4.83 3.78 -18.86
C GLU A 179 4.75 4.51 -17.50
N ARG A 180 3.69 4.26 -16.73
CA ARG A 180 3.41 4.99 -15.48
C ARG A 180 3.87 4.26 -14.22
N PHE A 181 3.84 2.94 -14.23
CA PHE A 181 4.01 2.10 -13.03
C PHE A 181 5.22 1.16 -13.11
N SER A 182 6.01 1.23 -14.18
CA SER A 182 7.30 0.52 -14.22
C SER A 182 8.21 0.99 -13.09
N ARG A 183 9.06 0.06 -12.65
CA ARG A 183 10.09 0.36 -11.68
C ARG A 183 11.02 1.46 -12.22
N PRO A 184 11.39 2.46 -11.39
CA PRO A 184 12.40 3.45 -11.77
C PRO A 184 13.72 2.79 -12.18
N GLU A 185 14.39 3.34 -13.19
CA GLU A 185 15.69 2.86 -13.67
C GLU A 185 16.79 3.04 -12.60
N TYR A 186 16.72 4.15 -11.85
CA TYR A 186 17.69 4.51 -10.83
C TYR A 186 17.06 4.50 -9.44
N ASP A 187 17.82 3.99 -8.47
CA ASP A 187 17.49 4.03 -7.06
C ASP A 187 18.70 4.59 -6.28
N TRP A 188 18.73 5.91 -6.13
CA TRP A 188 19.80 6.62 -5.46
C TRP A 188 19.48 6.80 -3.97
N LEU A 189 20.34 6.24 -3.11
CA LEU A 189 20.31 6.52 -1.67
C LEU A 189 21.39 7.56 -1.36
N PHE A 190 20.99 8.78 -1.03
CA PHE A 190 21.92 9.82 -0.57
C PHE A 190 22.24 9.64 0.92
N ARG A 191 23.37 10.20 1.36
CA ARG A 191 23.69 10.29 2.80
C ARG A 191 22.56 11.03 3.54
N GLY A 192 22.14 10.52 4.70
CA GLY A 192 21.04 11.13 5.46
C GLY A 192 21.29 12.55 5.96
N THR A 193 22.55 13.02 5.92
CA THR A 193 22.94 14.41 6.25
C THR A 193 23.05 15.32 5.02
N TYR A 194 22.88 14.78 3.81
CA TYR A 194 22.98 15.56 2.58
C TYR A 194 21.73 16.43 2.43
N ILE A 195 21.93 17.72 2.16
CA ILE A 195 20.86 18.65 1.85
C ILE A 195 20.70 18.64 0.34
N HIS A 196 19.56 18.14 -0.12
CA HIS A 196 19.28 18.03 -1.54
C HIS A 196 19.22 19.42 -2.20
N GLU A 197 19.91 19.55 -3.33
CA GLU A 197 19.96 20.77 -4.13
C GLU A 197 19.00 20.69 -5.32
N GLY A 198 18.43 21.84 -5.70
CA GLY A 198 17.51 21.97 -6.83
C GLY A 198 16.03 22.05 -6.45
N LEU A 199 15.20 22.43 -7.44
CA LEU A 199 13.74 22.51 -7.31
C LEU A 199 13.03 21.25 -7.83
N GLU A 200 13.77 20.36 -8.50
CA GLU A 200 13.21 19.17 -9.13
C GLU A 200 12.93 18.06 -8.10
N PRO A 201 11.76 17.38 -8.18
CA PRO A 201 11.36 16.37 -7.20
C PRO A 201 12.10 15.02 -7.35
N ASN A 202 13.01 14.89 -8.32
CA ASN A 202 13.63 13.63 -8.72
C ASN A 202 15.13 13.54 -8.42
N CYS A 203 15.70 14.52 -7.72
CA CYS A 203 17.14 14.58 -7.38
C CYS A 203 18.10 14.50 -8.58
N SER A 204 17.64 14.76 -9.82
CA SER A 204 18.49 14.72 -11.02
C SER A 204 19.61 15.77 -11.02
N GLY A 205 19.43 16.87 -10.27
CA GLY A 205 20.43 17.91 -10.08
C GLY A 205 21.27 17.77 -8.81
N CYS A 206 21.10 16.69 -8.03
CA CYS A 206 21.86 16.49 -6.80
C CYS A 206 23.29 16.03 -7.04
N ASP A 207 24.17 16.28 -6.07
CA ASP A 207 25.57 15.84 -6.09
C ASP A 207 25.65 14.31 -5.92
N LEU A 208 25.91 13.61 -7.04
CA LEU A 208 26.01 12.15 -7.07
C LEU A 208 27.18 11.61 -6.22
N THR A 209 28.15 12.44 -5.82
CA THR A 209 29.21 11.99 -4.89
C THR A 209 28.71 11.76 -3.47
N GLN A 210 27.50 12.24 -3.15
CA GLN A 210 26.83 12.02 -1.88
C GLN A 210 25.96 10.74 -1.86
N VAL A 211 25.91 10.01 -2.98
CA VAL A 211 25.24 8.71 -3.05
C VAL A 211 26.03 7.67 -2.25
N VAL A 212 25.31 6.92 -1.41
CA VAL A 212 25.83 5.83 -0.61
C VAL A 212 25.98 4.60 -1.47
N ASP A 213 27.15 3.98 -1.43
CA ASP A 213 27.38 2.70 -2.07
C ASP A 213 26.59 1.59 -1.35
N ARG A 214 25.83 0.81 -2.11
CA ARG A 214 24.96 -0.25 -1.61
C ARG A 214 25.30 -1.53 -2.33
N LEU A 215 25.27 -2.65 -1.59
CA LEU A 215 25.48 -3.98 -2.15
C LEU A 215 24.54 -4.23 -3.33
N LEU A 216 25.06 -4.83 -4.40
CA LEU A 216 24.23 -5.26 -5.52
C LEU A 216 23.23 -6.32 -5.05
N ARG A 217 21.97 -6.17 -5.44
CA ARG A 217 20.97 -7.21 -5.23
C ARG A 217 21.19 -8.34 -6.23
N SER A 218 20.80 -9.55 -5.82
CA SER A 218 20.81 -10.73 -6.69
C SER A 218 19.77 -10.67 -7.81
N THR A 219 18.76 -9.81 -7.68
CA THR A 219 17.70 -9.60 -8.67
C THR A 219 17.19 -8.16 -8.63
N ASP A 220 16.68 -7.70 -9.76
CA ASP A 220 15.95 -6.47 -9.99
C ASP A 220 14.44 -6.56 -9.66
N LYS A 221 13.97 -7.74 -9.22
CA LYS A 221 12.59 -7.92 -8.76
C LYS A 221 12.34 -7.20 -7.42
N PRO A 222 11.10 -6.73 -7.17
CA PRO A 222 10.71 -6.19 -5.86
C PRO A 222 10.97 -7.17 -4.72
N TYR A 223 11.52 -6.66 -3.62
CA TYR A 223 11.62 -7.42 -2.37
C TYR A 223 10.39 -7.15 -1.51
N ILE A 224 9.92 -8.17 -0.80
CA ILE A 224 8.84 -8.02 0.18
C ILE A 224 9.47 -7.93 1.58
N HIS A 225 9.16 -6.86 2.29
CA HIS A 225 9.57 -6.65 3.68
C HIS A 225 8.36 -6.88 4.60
N TYR A 226 8.55 -7.67 5.67
CA TYR A 226 7.51 -8.03 6.64
C TYR A 226 7.86 -7.55 8.04
#